data_AF-A0A5E7HYJ4-F1
#
_entry.id   AF-A0A5E7HYJ4-F1
#
_cell.length_a   1.000
_cell.length_b   1.000
_cell.length_c   1.000
_cell.angle_alpha   90.00
_cell.angle_beta   90.00
_cell.angle_gamma   90.00
#
_symmetry.space_group_name_H-M   'P 1'
#
loop_
_entity.id
_entity.type
_entity.pdbx_description
1 polymer ?
#
loop_
_entity_poly.entity_id
_entity_poly.type
_entity_poly.pdbx_seq_one_letter_code
_entity_poly.pdbx_strand_id
1 'polypeptide(L)'
;MKFCGIDLHSNNSVVVVTDETDRVLISRRCPNELTQILPLLEPHRGELFGVVVESTYNWYWLVDGLKAAGFEVKLANPVAMQRYNGLKHSDDKDDAAFLAHLLRLGILPTGYIHPPQERALRDLARKRIQLVRNRTQHILAAENIMARQSGHRLTCNEVKSLVATSVDRLGLSTEVALAMKANVAIVQALQTQNDVLEERLLHEVSLRPEFFLLKTMPGVGEVLATVIMLETGDIERFADVGNFASYARCVKSAHYSNGKKKGEGNTKNGNAYLIWAFIEAANFARRFSADAKRFFEKKKAKTNAVVATKALAHKLARASYHILKEKQPFDAKRCFA
;
A
#
# COMPACT_ATOMS: atom_id res chain seq x y z
N MET A 1 -7.59 33.40 -13.89
CA MET A 1 -7.56 31.93 -13.72
C MET A 1 -7.73 31.60 -12.25
N LYS A 2 -8.41 30.49 -11.91
CA LYS A 2 -8.74 30.12 -10.52
C LYS A 2 -8.19 28.73 -10.14
N PHE A 3 -7.89 28.55 -8.86
CA PHE A 3 -7.30 27.31 -8.33
C PHE A 3 -8.08 26.85 -7.11
N CYS A 4 -8.39 25.56 -7.04
CA CYS A 4 -9.16 25.00 -5.92
C CYS A 4 -8.33 23.99 -5.14
N GLY A 5 -8.36 24.11 -3.81
CA GLY A 5 -7.84 23.13 -2.88
C GLY A 5 -8.96 22.62 -1.99
N ILE A 6 -9.00 21.30 -1.81
CA ILE A 6 -9.94 20.63 -0.92
C ILE A 6 -9.13 19.80 0.08
N ASP A 7 -9.24 20.21 1.34
CA ASP A 7 -8.71 19.47 2.46
C ASP A 7 -9.79 18.53 3.02
N LEU A 8 -9.56 17.23 2.89
CA LEU A 8 -10.55 16.17 3.14
C LEU A 8 -10.32 15.51 4.50
N HIS A 9 -11.28 15.70 5.40
CA HIS A 9 -11.33 15.09 6.72
C HIS A 9 -12.37 13.97 6.80
N SER A 10 -12.45 13.32 7.96
CA SER A 10 -13.32 12.16 8.17
C SER A 10 -14.82 12.46 8.04
N ASN A 11 -15.26 13.64 8.46
CA ASN A 11 -16.66 14.03 8.48
C ASN A 11 -16.97 15.31 7.68
N ASN A 12 -15.95 15.99 7.16
CA ASN A 12 -16.12 17.24 6.44
C ASN A 12 -14.96 17.48 5.45
N SER A 13 -15.18 18.39 4.51
CA SER A 13 -14.19 18.87 3.56
C SER A 13 -14.13 20.39 3.63
N VAL A 14 -12.93 20.95 3.65
CA VAL A 14 -12.72 22.40 3.52
C VAL A 14 -12.36 22.72 2.09
N VAL A 15 -13.21 23.50 1.43
CA VAL A 15 -13.07 23.90 0.03
C VAL A 15 -12.61 25.35 -0.02
N VAL A 16 -11.47 25.57 -0.66
CA VAL A 16 -10.91 26.90 -0.90
C VAL A 16 -10.70 27.12 -2.39
N VAL A 17 -11.19 28.25 -2.90
CA VAL A 17 -10.93 28.72 -4.27
C VAL A 17 -10.17 30.03 -4.20
N THR A 18 -9.07 30.11 -4.94
CA THR A 18 -8.21 31.30 -5.06
C THR A 18 -8.11 31.77 -6.51
N ASP A 19 -7.76 33.04 -6.70
CA ASP A 19 -7.36 33.57 -8.00
C ASP A 19 -5.84 33.46 -8.24
N GLU A 20 -5.37 34.01 -9.35
CA GLU A 20 -3.94 34.05 -9.75
C GLU A 20 -3.03 34.86 -8.82
N THR A 21 -3.59 35.62 -7.89
CA THR A 21 -2.87 36.39 -6.87
C THR A 21 -2.92 35.75 -5.47
N ASP A 22 -3.38 34.50 -5.36
CA ASP A 22 -3.70 33.80 -4.10
C ASP A 22 -4.81 34.47 -3.27
N ARG A 23 -5.58 35.39 -3.86
CA ARG A 23 -6.72 35.97 -3.14
C ARG A 23 -7.81 34.91 -3.03
N VAL A 24 -8.23 34.65 -1.79
CA VAL A 24 -9.31 33.70 -1.49
C VAL A 24 -10.66 34.28 -1.95
N LEU A 25 -11.33 33.55 -2.84
CA LEU A 25 -12.66 33.84 -3.36
C LEU A 25 -13.75 33.06 -2.62
N ILE A 26 -13.44 31.80 -2.27
CA ILE A 26 -14.29 30.92 -1.48
C ILE A 26 -13.42 30.26 -0.41
N SER A 27 -13.96 30.19 0.81
CA SER A 27 -13.44 29.34 1.88
C SER A 27 -14.61 28.81 2.70
N ARG A 28 -15.00 27.56 2.48
CA ARG A 28 -16.17 26.97 3.13
C ARG A 28 -15.88 25.55 3.60
N ARG A 29 -16.34 25.24 4.81
CA ARG A 29 -16.41 23.86 5.31
C ARG A 29 -17.74 23.26 4.91
N CYS A 30 -17.70 22.07 4.31
CA CYS A 30 -18.86 21.33 3.84
C CYS A 30 -18.89 19.94 4.47
N PRO A 31 -20.09 19.36 4.66
CA PRO A 31 -20.22 17.92 4.83
C PRO A 31 -19.54 17.17 3.67
N ASN A 32 -19.17 15.91 3.90
CA ASN A 32 -18.60 15.03 2.87
C ASN A 32 -19.69 14.56 1.88
N GLU A 33 -20.24 15.50 1.12
CA GLU A 33 -21.35 15.32 0.19
C GLU A 33 -21.09 16.09 -1.11
N LEU A 34 -21.10 15.39 -2.25
CA LEU A 34 -20.89 16.03 -3.56
C LEU A 34 -21.97 17.08 -3.87
N THR A 35 -23.20 16.86 -3.41
CA THR A 35 -24.32 17.80 -3.55
C THR A 35 -24.08 19.14 -2.87
N GLN A 36 -23.18 19.20 -1.88
CA GLN A 36 -22.79 20.44 -1.18
C GLN A 36 -21.52 21.05 -1.78
N ILE A 37 -20.61 20.22 -2.28
CA ILE A 37 -19.30 20.66 -2.81
C ILE A 37 -19.42 21.19 -4.24
N LEU A 38 -20.11 20.47 -5.13
CA LEU A 38 -20.19 20.83 -6.56
C LEU A 38 -20.82 22.22 -6.79
N PRO A 39 -21.91 22.62 -6.11
CA PRO A 39 -22.47 23.96 -6.29
C PRO A 39 -21.53 25.11 -5.91
N LEU A 40 -20.50 24.86 -5.08
CA LEU A 40 -19.48 25.87 -4.77
C LEU A 40 -18.48 26.06 -5.91
N LEU A 41 -18.23 25.02 -6.68
CA LEU A 41 -17.26 25.03 -7.77
C LEU A 41 -17.89 25.44 -9.10
N GLU A 42 -19.19 25.16 -9.28
CA GLU A 42 -19.92 25.43 -10.53
C GLU A 42 -19.80 26.88 -11.02
N PRO A 43 -19.95 27.93 -10.17
CA PRO A 43 -19.81 29.33 -10.59
C PRO A 43 -18.39 29.70 -11.06
N HIS A 44 -17.41 28.82 -10.87
CA HIS A 44 -16.01 29.05 -11.23
C HIS A 44 -15.51 28.09 -12.30
N ARG A 45 -16.34 27.15 -12.77
CA ARG A 45 -15.96 26.07 -13.70
C ARG A 45 -15.16 26.57 -14.90
N GLY A 46 -15.62 27.61 -15.58
CA GLY A 46 -15.00 28.12 -16.81
C GLY A 46 -13.61 28.75 -16.60
N GLU A 47 -13.26 29.11 -15.37
CA GLU A 47 -11.98 29.73 -15.03
C GLU A 47 -11.07 28.83 -14.18
N LEU A 48 -11.58 27.68 -13.75
CA LEU A 48 -10.89 26.79 -12.81
C LEU A 48 -9.83 25.98 -13.55
N PHE A 49 -8.56 26.20 -13.21
CA PHE A 49 -7.44 25.44 -13.76
C PHE A 49 -7.45 23.98 -13.25
N GLY A 50 -7.83 23.77 -11.99
CA GLY A 50 -7.93 22.44 -11.43
C GLY A 50 -8.36 22.42 -9.97
N VAL A 51 -8.78 21.24 -9.52
CA VAL A 51 -9.16 20.95 -8.14
C VAL A 51 -8.14 20.00 -7.53
N VAL A 52 -7.53 20.42 -6.43
CA VAL A 52 -6.61 19.58 -5.65
C VAL A 52 -7.34 18.93 -4.50
N VAL A 53 -7.15 17.62 -4.32
CA VAL A 53 -7.63 16.88 -3.14
C VAL A 53 -6.43 16.25 -2.45
N GLU A 54 -6.32 16.38 -1.12
CA GLU A 54 -5.25 15.71 -0.39
C GLU A 54 -5.44 14.18 -0.28
N SER A 55 -4.36 13.40 -0.42
CA SER A 55 -4.43 11.94 -0.35
C SER A 55 -4.35 11.33 1.07
N THR A 56 -4.88 12.01 2.08
CA THR A 56 -4.79 11.61 3.51
C THR A 56 -5.98 10.75 3.98
N TYR A 57 -7.19 11.01 3.47
CA TYR A 57 -8.41 10.30 3.85
C TYR A 57 -9.05 9.53 2.66
N ASN A 58 -10.22 8.91 2.85
CA ASN A 58 -10.99 8.14 1.87
C ASN A 58 -11.44 9.00 0.67
N TRP A 59 -10.50 9.33 -0.22
CA TRP A 59 -10.65 10.33 -1.27
C TRP A 59 -11.40 9.85 -2.52
N TYR A 60 -11.66 8.54 -2.66
CA TYR A 60 -12.16 7.96 -3.91
C TYR A 60 -13.44 8.62 -4.40
N TRP A 61 -14.47 8.68 -3.54
CA TRP A 61 -15.78 9.24 -3.89
C TRP A 61 -15.68 10.70 -4.34
N LEU A 62 -14.81 11.48 -3.69
CA LEU A 62 -14.64 12.90 -3.97
C LEU A 62 -13.94 13.10 -5.31
N VAL A 63 -12.80 12.43 -5.51
CA VAL A 63 -12.04 12.53 -6.78
C VAL A 63 -12.86 12.02 -7.95
N ASP A 64 -13.55 10.89 -7.79
CA ASP A 64 -14.36 10.31 -8.86
C ASP A 64 -15.59 11.16 -9.15
N GLY A 65 -16.25 11.68 -8.12
CA GLY A 65 -17.38 12.58 -8.25
C GLY A 65 -17.02 13.89 -8.94
N LEU A 66 -15.89 14.50 -8.57
CA LEU A 66 -15.38 15.70 -9.22
C LEU A 66 -15.00 15.45 -10.68
N LYS A 67 -14.33 14.33 -10.98
CA LYS A 67 -14.01 13.95 -12.37
C LYS A 67 -15.25 13.68 -13.20
N ALA A 68 -16.24 12.97 -12.64
CA ALA A 68 -17.52 12.71 -13.30
C ALA A 68 -18.31 14.00 -13.56
N ALA A 69 -18.18 15.00 -12.68
CA ALA A 69 -18.70 16.34 -12.88
C ALA A 69 -17.85 17.20 -13.84
N GLY A 70 -16.82 16.64 -14.49
CA GLY A 70 -16.03 17.31 -15.53
C GLY A 70 -14.90 18.20 -15.03
N PHE A 71 -14.51 18.13 -13.75
CA PHE A 71 -13.38 18.90 -13.24
C PHE A 71 -12.03 18.22 -13.52
N GLU A 72 -10.99 19.01 -13.78
CA GLU A 72 -9.61 18.53 -13.78
C GLU A 72 -9.12 18.35 -12.34
N VAL A 73 -9.02 17.10 -11.89
CA VAL A 73 -8.66 16.79 -10.50
C VAL A 73 -7.22 16.30 -10.38
N LYS A 74 -6.48 16.90 -9.45
CA LYS A 74 -5.14 16.46 -9.02
C LYS A 74 -5.22 15.93 -7.59
N LEU A 75 -4.61 14.77 -7.34
CA LEU A 75 -4.49 14.22 -5.99
C LEU A 75 -3.12 14.62 -5.42
N ALA A 76 -3.08 15.40 -4.35
CA ALA A 76 -1.84 15.86 -3.75
C ALA A 76 -1.13 14.73 -2.98
N ASN A 77 0.20 14.69 -3.03
CA ASN A 77 1.02 13.76 -2.27
C ASN A 77 1.51 14.42 -0.96
N PRO A 78 0.86 14.15 0.18
CA PRO A 78 1.17 14.82 1.46
C PRO A 78 2.58 14.55 1.97
N VAL A 79 3.17 13.41 1.61
CA VAL A 79 4.53 13.07 2.06
C VAL A 79 5.59 13.86 1.28
N ALA A 80 5.29 14.28 0.05
CA ALA A 80 6.19 15.06 -0.78
C ALA A 80 5.97 16.58 -0.64
N MET A 81 4.82 17.01 -0.12
CA MET A 81 4.57 18.41 0.20
C MET A 81 5.42 18.85 1.39
N GLN A 82 6.07 20.00 1.26
CA GLN A 82 6.82 20.62 2.35
C GLN A 82 6.13 21.93 2.73
N ARG A 83 5.53 21.96 3.93
CA ARG A 83 5.06 23.22 4.51
C ARG A 83 6.21 23.98 5.15
N TYR A 84 6.07 25.30 5.21
CA TYR A 84 7.06 26.16 5.84
C TYR A 84 7.18 25.83 7.33
N ASN A 85 8.41 25.50 7.77
CA ASN A 85 8.68 25.25 9.18
C ASN A 85 8.68 26.58 9.94
N GLY A 86 7.85 26.70 10.98
CA GLY A 86 7.77 27.90 11.82
C GLY A 86 6.47 28.71 11.69
N LEU A 87 5.44 28.17 11.04
CA LEU A 87 4.08 28.72 11.09
C LEU A 87 3.58 28.73 12.55
N LYS A 88 3.16 29.90 13.04
CA LYS A 88 2.64 30.07 14.41
C LYS A 88 1.22 29.50 14.57
N HIS A 89 0.42 29.57 13.51
CA HIS A 89 -0.94 29.04 13.42
C HIS A 89 -1.16 28.50 12.01
N SER A 90 -1.86 27.37 11.90
CA SER A 90 -2.32 26.75 10.66
C SER A 90 -3.64 26.05 10.99
N ASP A 91 -4.68 26.30 10.22
CA ASP A 91 -5.96 25.57 10.30
C ASP A 91 -6.31 24.86 8.98
N ASP A 92 -7.41 24.10 8.96
CA ASP A 92 -7.85 23.36 7.77
C ASP A 92 -8.12 24.26 6.53
N LYS A 93 -8.37 25.56 6.73
CA LYS A 93 -8.54 26.51 5.61
C LYS A 93 -7.19 26.91 5.05
N ASP A 94 -6.21 27.15 5.91
CA ASP A 94 -4.82 27.39 5.49
C ASP A 94 -4.29 26.18 4.70
N ASP A 95 -4.66 24.97 5.14
CA ASP A 95 -4.30 23.71 4.51
C ASP A 95 -4.89 23.59 3.09
N ALA A 96 -6.18 23.84 2.94
CA ALA A 96 -6.85 23.86 1.64
C ALA A 96 -6.33 24.99 0.73
N ALA A 97 -6.07 26.19 1.28
CA ALA A 97 -5.48 27.31 0.55
C ALA A 97 -4.07 26.97 0.06
N PHE A 98 -3.27 26.30 0.89
CA PHE A 98 -1.93 25.86 0.53
C PHE A 98 -1.93 24.88 -0.65
N LEU A 99 -2.92 23.98 -0.73
CA LEU A 99 -3.07 23.10 -1.90
C LEU A 99 -3.32 23.90 -3.20
N ALA A 100 -4.22 24.90 -3.14
CA ALA A 100 -4.50 25.76 -4.28
C ALA A 100 -3.26 26.58 -4.68
N HIS A 101 -2.53 27.10 -3.69
CA HIS A 101 -1.27 27.83 -3.88
C HIS A 101 -0.20 26.99 -4.58
N LEU A 102 0.01 25.74 -4.15
CA LEU A 102 0.96 24.84 -4.79
C LEU A 102 0.58 24.51 -6.24
N LEU A 103 -0.72 24.37 -6.52
CA LEU A 103 -1.22 24.16 -7.88
C LEU A 103 -0.94 25.40 -8.74
N ARG A 104 -1.23 26.59 -8.24
CA ARG A 104 -0.96 27.86 -8.93
C ARG A 104 0.51 28.04 -9.29
N LEU A 105 1.41 27.69 -8.36
CA LEU A 105 2.85 27.77 -8.58
C LEU A 105 3.39 26.69 -9.53
N GLY A 106 2.59 25.69 -9.91
CA GLY A 106 3.03 24.60 -10.77
C GLY A 106 4.01 23.62 -10.11
N ILE A 107 4.12 23.64 -8.78
CA ILE A 107 5.05 22.81 -8.00
C ILE A 107 4.35 21.73 -7.17
N LEU A 108 3.03 21.57 -7.32
CA LEU A 108 2.23 20.59 -6.58
C LEU A 108 2.74 19.15 -6.82
N PRO A 109 3.25 18.46 -5.79
CA PRO A 109 3.56 17.04 -5.87
C PRO A 109 2.25 16.25 -5.93
N THR A 110 2.09 15.41 -6.96
CA THR A 110 0.86 14.64 -7.15
C THR A 110 1.07 13.14 -6.92
N GLY A 111 0.02 12.49 -6.41
CA GLY A 111 -0.12 11.06 -6.34
C GLY A 111 -0.82 10.51 -7.58
N TYR A 112 -0.55 9.25 -7.90
CA TYR A 112 -1.23 8.56 -8.99
C TYR A 112 -2.63 8.10 -8.56
N ILE A 113 -3.62 8.51 -9.33
CA ILE A 113 -5.01 8.09 -9.19
C ILE A 113 -5.20 6.83 -10.03
N HIS A 114 -5.21 5.65 -9.40
CA HIS A 114 -5.52 4.40 -10.10
C HIS A 114 -6.94 4.46 -10.69
N PRO A 115 -7.18 3.86 -11.88
CA PRO A 115 -8.52 3.73 -12.43
C PRO A 115 -9.50 3.08 -11.44
N PRO A 116 -10.79 3.48 -11.40
CA PRO A 116 -11.78 2.91 -10.47
C PRO A 116 -11.83 1.38 -10.49
N GLN A 117 -11.81 0.77 -11.67
CA GLN A 117 -11.87 -0.68 -11.84
C GLN A 117 -10.63 -1.38 -11.23
N GLU A 118 -9.44 -0.83 -11.47
CA GLU A 118 -8.18 -1.32 -10.91
C GLU A 118 -8.10 -1.12 -9.39
N ARG A 119 -8.66 -0.02 -8.85
CA ARG A 119 -8.70 0.25 -7.41
C ARG A 119 -9.53 -0.78 -6.66
N ALA A 120 -10.71 -1.12 -7.18
CA ALA A 120 -11.60 -2.09 -6.55
C ALA A 120 -10.90 -3.45 -6.36
N LEU A 121 -10.23 -3.93 -7.41
CA LEU A 121 -9.50 -5.20 -7.35
C LEU A 121 -8.27 -5.13 -6.43
N ARG A 122 -7.51 -4.02 -6.47
CA ARG A 122 -6.40 -3.79 -5.54
C ARG A 122 -6.84 -3.77 -4.08
N ASP A 123 -7.95 -3.09 -3.78
CA ASP A 123 -8.45 -3.00 -2.41
C ASP A 123 -9.01 -4.35 -1.91
N LEU A 124 -9.51 -5.19 -2.81
CA LEU A 124 -9.82 -6.60 -2.51
C LEU A 124 -8.57 -7.39 -2.11
N ALA A 125 -7.44 -7.21 -2.82
CA ALA A 125 -6.17 -7.84 -2.44
C ALA A 125 -5.67 -7.35 -1.07
N ARG A 126 -5.82 -6.05 -0.77
CA ARG A 126 -5.53 -5.49 0.55
C ARG A 126 -6.45 -6.05 1.63
N LYS A 127 -7.74 -6.26 1.33
CA LYS A 127 -8.70 -6.89 2.24
C LYS A 127 -8.29 -8.32 2.57
N ARG A 128 -7.89 -9.11 1.58
CA ARG A 128 -7.34 -10.46 1.80
C ARG A 128 -6.12 -10.43 2.72
N ILE A 129 -5.19 -9.49 2.52
CA ILE A 129 -4.02 -9.33 3.42
C ILE A 129 -4.45 -9.00 4.85
N GLN A 130 -5.46 -8.12 5.03
CA GLN A 130 -6.03 -7.82 6.34
C GLN A 130 -6.61 -9.08 7.01
N LEU A 131 -7.43 -9.86 6.30
CA LEU A 131 -8.05 -11.07 6.83
C LEU A 131 -7.02 -12.14 7.20
N VAL A 132 -5.96 -12.32 6.40
CA VAL A 132 -4.85 -13.24 6.73
C VAL A 132 -4.10 -12.79 7.99
N ARG A 133 -3.88 -11.49 8.17
CA ARG A 133 -3.25 -10.95 9.40
C ARG A 133 -4.12 -11.23 10.62
N ASN A 134 -5.42 -10.92 10.55
CA ASN A 134 -6.36 -11.19 11.64
C ASN A 134 -6.40 -12.68 11.96
N ARG A 135 -6.46 -13.55 10.94
CA ARG A 135 -6.44 -15.00 11.13
C ARG A 135 -5.17 -15.47 11.81
N THR A 136 -4.02 -14.93 11.43
CA THR A 136 -2.73 -15.25 12.04
C THR A 136 -2.72 -14.84 13.52
N GLN A 137 -3.31 -13.69 13.88
CA GLN A 137 -3.44 -13.28 15.29
C GLN A 137 -4.24 -14.30 16.12
N HIS A 138 -5.34 -14.83 15.59
CA HIS A 138 -6.14 -15.86 16.28
C HIS A 138 -5.43 -17.23 16.35
N ILE A 139 -4.65 -17.59 15.32
CA ILE A 139 -3.80 -18.78 15.38
C ILE A 139 -2.78 -18.64 16.51
N LEU A 140 -2.06 -17.52 16.57
CA LEU A 140 -1.08 -17.27 17.64
C LEU A 140 -1.73 -17.21 19.02
N ALA A 141 -2.96 -16.69 19.13
CA ALA A 141 -3.71 -16.72 20.39
C ALA A 141 -3.99 -18.16 20.84
N ALA A 142 -4.42 -19.04 19.93
CA ALA A 142 -4.61 -20.46 20.22
C ALA A 142 -3.30 -21.17 20.60
N GLU A 143 -2.20 -20.93 19.86
CA GLU A 143 -0.87 -21.46 20.20
C GLU A 143 -0.45 -21.05 21.63
N ASN A 144 -0.65 -19.78 21.99
CA ASN A 144 -0.30 -19.25 23.30
C ASN A 144 -1.21 -19.78 24.43
N ILE A 145 -2.48 -20.04 24.16
CA ILE A 145 -3.37 -20.70 25.14
C ILE A 145 -2.82 -22.10 25.44
N MET A 146 -2.49 -22.89 24.42
CA MET A 146 -1.93 -24.24 24.65
C MET A 146 -0.61 -24.20 25.40
N ALA A 147 0.30 -23.31 25.01
CA ALA A 147 1.59 -23.18 25.67
C ALA A 147 1.43 -22.83 27.15
N ARG A 148 0.46 -21.97 27.50
CA ARG A 148 0.19 -21.59 28.88
C ARG A 148 -0.39 -22.74 29.73
N GLN A 149 -1.24 -23.57 29.14
CA GLN A 149 -2.01 -24.58 29.86
C GLN A 149 -1.29 -25.91 30.00
N SER A 150 -0.44 -26.24 29.02
CA SER A 150 0.21 -27.55 28.92
C SER A 150 1.74 -27.49 28.89
N GLY A 151 2.34 -26.30 28.77
CA GLY A 151 3.77 -26.16 28.47
C GLY A 151 4.15 -26.57 27.04
N HIS A 152 3.22 -27.17 26.28
CA HIS A 152 3.40 -27.58 24.90
C HIS A 152 2.77 -26.59 23.93
N ARG A 153 3.43 -26.37 22.79
CA ARG A 153 2.96 -25.46 21.76
C ARG A 153 2.45 -26.25 20.57
N LEU A 154 1.20 -25.98 20.17
CA LEU A 154 0.69 -26.45 18.88
C LEU A 154 1.41 -25.73 17.75
N THR A 155 1.68 -26.46 16.69
CA THR A 155 2.09 -25.91 15.41
C THR A 155 0.92 -25.18 14.74
N CYS A 156 1.26 -24.26 13.84
CA CYS A 156 0.27 -23.55 13.04
C CYS A 156 -0.68 -24.49 12.28
N ASN A 157 -0.18 -25.63 11.78
CA ASN A 157 -1.00 -26.59 11.05
C ASN A 157 -1.96 -27.35 11.97
N GLU A 158 -1.52 -27.71 13.17
CA GLU A 158 -2.41 -28.33 14.17
C GLU A 158 -3.53 -27.36 14.55
N VAL A 159 -3.22 -26.10 14.83
CA VAL A 159 -4.26 -25.09 15.14
C VAL A 159 -5.25 -24.93 14.00
N LYS A 160 -4.80 -24.91 12.74
CA LYS A 160 -5.67 -24.82 11.56
C LYS A 160 -6.57 -26.04 11.38
N SER A 161 -6.14 -27.20 11.86
CA SER A 161 -6.90 -28.45 11.82
C SER A 161 -7.89 -28.62 12.98
N LEU A 162 -7.78 -27.79 14.03
CA LEU A 162 -8.69 -27.87 15.16
C LEU A 162 -10.12 -27.58 14.74
N VAL A 163 -11.03 -28.35 15.32
CA VAL A 163 -12.47 -28.15 15.31
C VAL A 163 -12.98 -28.18 16.75
N ALA A 164 -14.18 -27.67 17.01
CA ALA A 164 -14.73 -27.56 18.36
C ALA A 164 -14.67 -28.89 19.14
N THR A 165 -14.99 -30.01 18.49
CA THR A 165 -14.96 -31.35 19.11
C THR A 165 -13.56 -31.85 19.44
N SER A 166 -12.53 -31.40 18.70
CA SER A 166 -11.13 -31.76 18.98
C SER A 166 -10.58 -30.96 20.15
N VAL A 167 -11.07 -29.72 20.35
CA VAL A 167 -10.72 -28.90 21.52
C VAL A 167 -11.19 -29.56 22.82
N ASP A 168 -12.36 -30.20 22.82
CA ASP A 168 -12.89 -30.90 24.00
C ASP A 168 -12.01 -32.06 24.46
N ARG A 169 -11.20 -32.62 23.56
CA ARG A 169 -10.27 -33.72 23.85
C ARG A 169 -8.92 -33.26 24.40
N LEU A 170 -8.69 -31.95 24.48
CA LEU A 170 -7.42 -31.37 24.96
C LEU A 170 -7.30 -31.33 26.48
N GLY A 171 -8.34 -31.73 27.23
CA GLY A 171 -8.31 -31.74 28.70
C GLY A 171 -8.23 -30.34 29.33
N LEU A 172 -8.68 -29.31 28.61
CA LEU A 172 -8.68 -27.92 29.08
C LEU A 172 -9.87 -27.66 30.01
N SER A 173 -9.74 -26.72 30.95
CA SER A 173 -10.90 -26.26 31.75
C SER A 173 -11.98 -25.65 30.84
N THR A 174 -13.21 -25.62 31.32
CA THR A 174 -14.39 -25.15 30.56
C THR A 174 -14.17 -23.77 29.92
N GLU A 175 -13.65 -22.79 30.68
CA GLU A 175 -13.43 -21.41 30.24
C GLU A 175 -12.31 -21.33 29.19
N VAL A 176 -11.25 -22.12 29.38
CA VAL A 176 -10.10 -22.18 28.48
C VAL A 176 -10.50 -22.86 27.17
N ALA A 177 -11.25 -23.96 27.24
CA ALA A 177 -11.80 -24.64 26.08
C ALA A 177 -12.74 -23.71 25.30
N LEU A 178 -13.58 -22.93 25.98
CA LEU A 178 -14.45 -21.93 25.34
C LEU A 178 -13.63 -20.87 24.58
N ALA A 179 -12.59 -20.30 25.21
CA ALA A 179 -11.71 -19.33 24.56
C ALA A 179 -10.95 -19.92 23.36
N MET A 180 -10.52 -21.18 23.47
CA MET A 180 -9.90 -21.90 22.36
C MET A 180 -10.88 -22.09 21.20
N LYS A 181 -12.09 -22.58 21.49
CA LYS A 181 -13.16 -22.75 20.49
C LYS A 181 -13.51 -21.45 19.79
N ALA A 182 -13.57 -20.33 20.51
CA ALA A 182 -13.81 -19.02 19.92
C ALA A 182 -12.71 -18.64 18.90
N ASN A 183 -11.42 -18.83 19.24
CA ASN A 183 -10.33 -18.60 18.30
C ASN A 183 -10.42 -19.53 17.09
N VAL A 184 -10.67 -20.82 17.29
CA VAL A 184 -10.84 -21.81 16.21
C VAL A 184 -11.96 -21.42 15.26
N ALA A 185 -13.13 -21.01 15.78
CA ALA A 185 -14.27 -20.58 14.97
C ALA A 185 -13.93 -19.35 14.10
N ILE A 186 -13.22 -18.36 14.66
CA ILE A 186 -12.78 -17.19 13.91
C ILE A 186 -11.71 -17.55 12.87
N VAL A 187 -10.77 -18.45 13.18
CA VAL A 187 -9.77 -18.93 12.23
C VAL A 187 -10.41 -19.60 11.02
N GLN A 188 -11.46 -20.40 11.25
CA GLN A 188 -12.22 -21.08 10.20
C GLN A 188 -13.03 -20.07 9.37
N ALA A 189 -13.79 -19.19 10.02
CA ALA A 189 -14.57 -18.16 9.32
C ALA A 189 -13.68 -17.26 8.45
N LEU A 190 -12.55 -16.80 8.97
CA LEU A 190 -11.59 -16.00 8.20
C LEU A 190 -10.94 -16.79 7.06
N GLN A 191 -10.71 -18.10 7.22
CA GLN A 191 -10.19 -18.94 6.13
C GLN A 191 -11.22 -19.02 4.99
N THR A 192 -12.48 -19.33 5.29
CA THR A 192 -13.55 -19.38 4.29
C THR A 192 -13.66 -18.06 3.52
N GLN A 193 -13.62 -16.92 4.22
CA GLN A 193 -13.64 -15.63 3.55
C GLN A 193 -12.38 -15.38 2.71
N ASN A 194 -11.19 -15.77 3.18
CA ASN A 194 -9.97 -15.66 2.39
C ASN A 194 -10.06 -16.48 1.09
N ASP A 195 -10.61 -17.69 1.14
CA ASP A 195 -10.74 -18.56 -0.04
C ASP A 195 -11.61 -17.91 -1.12
N VAL A 196 -12.76 -17.35 -0.73
CA VAL A 196 -13.65 -16.60 -1.63
C VAL A 196 -12.94 -15.41 -2.27
N LEU A 197 -12.18 -14.65 -1.48
CA LEU A 197 -11.43 -13.50 -1.99
C LEU A 197 -10.29 -13.92 -2.93
N GLU A 198 -9.59 -15.01 -2.61
CA GLU A 198 -8.50 -15.54 -3.42
C GLU A 198 -8.99 -16.06 -4.75
N GLU A 199 -10.11 -16.79 -4.78
CA GLU A 199 -10.73 -17.26 -6.02
C GLU A 199 -11.08 -16.08 -6.93
N ARG A 200 -11.75 -15.06 -6.39
CA ARG A 200 -12.12 -13.85 -7.15
C ARG A 200 -10.88 -13.11 -7.67
N LEU A 201 -9.85 -12.95 -6.83
CA LEU A 201 -8.60 -12.30 -7.23
C LEU A 201 -7.91 -13.08 -8.35
N LEU A 202 -7.77 -14.39 -8.19
CA LEU A 202 -7.13 -15.28 -9.17
C LEU A 202 -7.84 -15.24 -10.51
N HIS A 203 -9.17 -15.31 -10.51
CA HIS A 203 -9.98 -15.21 -11.73
C HIS A 203 -9.62 -13.95 -12.52
N GLU A 204 -9.57 -12.78 -11.86
CA GLU A 204 -9.32 -11.51 -12.53
C GLU A 204 -7.86 -11.33 -12.99
N VAL A 205 -6.88 -11.71 -12.15
CA VAL A 205 -5.46 -11.51 -12.49
C VAL A 205 -4.93 -12.53 -13.48
N SER A 206 -5.51 -13.74 -13.53
CA SER A 206 -5.09 -14.80 -14.47
C SER A 206 -5.44 -14.50 -15.92
N LEU A 207 -6.26 -13.49 -16.19
CA LEU A 207 -6.54 -13.00 -17.54
C LEU A 207 -5.41 -12.12 -18.10
N ARG A 208 -4.41 -11.77 -17.28
CA ARG A 208 -3.37 -10.80 -17.60
C ARG A 208 -2.01 -11.49 -17.80
N PRO A 209 -1.32 -11.33 -18.94
CA PRO A 209 0.00 -11.92 -19.17
C PRO A 209 1.04 -11.56 -18.11
N GLU A 210 0.97 -10.34 -17.58
CA GLU A 210 1.86 -9.81 -16.54
C GLU A 210 1.86 -10.68 -15.29
N PHE A 211 0.72 -11.27 -14.91
CA PHE A 211 0.60 -12.14 -13.76
C PHE A 211 1.47 -13.40 -13.90
N PHE A 212 1.44 -14.04 -15.06
CA PHE A 212 2.27 -15.23 -15.33
C PHE A 212 3.75 -14.88 -15.44
N LEU A 213 4.07 -13.74 -16.06
CA LEU A 213 5.45 -13.26 -16.15
C LEU A 213 6.03 -12.99 -14.76
N LEU A 214 5.28 -12.35 -13.86
CA LEU A 214 5.72 -12.13 -12.48
C LEU A 214 5.97 -13.45 -11.73
N LYS A 215 5.15 -14.49 -11.97
CA LYS A 215 5.32 -15.83 -11.38
C LYS A 215 6.60 -16.54 -11.82
N THR A 216 7.26 -16.11 -12.90
CA THR A 216 8.56 -16.66 -13.30
C THR A 216 9.70 -16.23 -12.36
N MET A 217 9.49 -15.19 -11.55
CA MET A 217 10.48 -14.70 -10.59
C MET A 217 10.57 -15.64 -9.37
N PRO A 218 11.78 -16.04 -8.93
CA PRO A 218 11.93 -16.96 -7.80
C PRO A 218 11.30 -16.39 -6.54
N GLY A 219 10.53 -17.23 -5.85
CA GLY A 219 9.83 -16.87 -4.62
C GLY A 219 8.52 -16.10 -4.81
N VAL A 220 8.12 -15.80 -6.05
CA VAL A 220 6.83 -15.17 -6.35
C VAL A 220 5.80 -16.23 -6.77
N GLY A 221 4.91 -16.56 -5.84
CA GLY A 221 3.70 -17.33 -6.14
C GLY A 221 2.53 -16.41 -6.49
N GLU A 222 1.32 -16.99 -6.55
CA GLU A 222 0.11 -16.29 -6.99
C GLU A 222 -0.23 -15.07 -6.15
N VAL A 223 -0.24 -15.22 -4.82
CA VAL A 223 -0.54 -14.11 -3.91
C VAL A 223 0.43 -12.94 -4.10
N LEU A 224 1.72 -13.24 -4.25
CA LEU A 224 2.73 -12.20 -4.41
C LEU A 224 2.67 -11.55 -5.80
N ALA A 225 2.42 -12.33 -6.85
CA ALA A 225 2.21 -11.80 -8.20
C ALA A 225 0.98 -10.87 -8.24
N THR A 226 -0.14 -11.29 -7.64
CA THR A 226 -1.36 -10.47 -7.50
C THR A 226 -1.06 -9.14 -6.82
N VAL A 227 -0.38 -9.16 -5.67
CA VAL A 227 -0.08 -7.93 -4.91
C VAL A 227 0.90 -7.04 -5.68
N ILE A 228 1.96 -7.61 -6.25
CA ILE A 228 2.93 -6.83 -7.03
C ILE A 228 2.25 -6.16 -8.22
N MET A 229 1.44 -6.88 -8.98
CA MET A 229 0.74 -6.35 -10.15
C MET A 229 -0.23 -5.23 -9.77
N LEU A 230 -1.13 -5.48 -8.82
CA LEU A 230 -2.21 -4.54 -8.47
C LEU A 230 -1.71 -3.29 -7.73
N GLU A 231 -0.69 -3.42 -6.88
CA GLU A 231 -0.09 -2.27 -6.18
C GLU A 231 0.81 -1.43 -7.07
N THR A 232 1.36 -2.02 -8.13
CA THR A 232 2.12 -1.28 -9.15
C THR A 232 1.17 -0.47 -10.03
N GLY A 233 0.08 -1.10 -10.51
CA GLY A 233 -0.79 -0.54 -11.54
C GLY A 233 -0.05 -0.46 -12.87
N ASP A 234 -0.29 0.61 -13.62
CA ASP A 234 0.47 0.87 -14.85
C ASP A 234 1.96 1.05 -14.53
N ILE A 235 2.82 0.27 -15.17
CA ILE A 235 4.27 0.33 -14.98
C ILE A 235 4.89 1.58 -15.62
N GLU A 236 4.25 2.13 -16.67
CA GLU A 236 4.81 3.25 -17.43
C GLU A 236 4.76 4.57 -16.66
N ARG A 237 3.99 4.64 -15.57
CA ARG A 237 4.03 5.78 -14.64
C ARG A 237 5.39 5.98 -13.97
N PHE A 238 6.28 4.98 -14.01
CA PHE A 238 7.61 5.04 -13.43
C PHE A 238 8.65 5.24 -14.54
N ALA A 239 9.22 6.45 -14.60
CA ALA A 239 10.22 6.82 -15.61
C ALA A 239 11.43 5.87 -15.63
N ASP A 240 11.85 5.38 -14.46
CA ASP A 240 12.97 4.46 -14.32
C ASP A 240 12.75 3.45 -13.17
N VAL A 241 13.59 2.42 -13.18
CA VAL A 241 13.58 1.33 -12.20
C VAL A 241 13.88 1.79 -10.77
N GLY A 242 14.66 2.87 -10.60
CA GLY A 242 14.97 3.46 -9.31
C GLY A 242 13.73 4.09 -8.65
N ASN A 243 12.91 4.80 -9.45
CA ASN A 243 11.63 5.36 -8.99
C ASN A 243 10.67 4.26 -8.54
N PHE A 244 10.56 3.16 -9.29
CA PHE A 244 9.76 2.02 -8.88
C PHE A 244 10.29 1.36 -7.60
N ALA A 245 11.59 1.09 -7.52
CA ALA A 245 12.20 0.48 -6.34
C ALA A 245 12.05 1.38 -5.10
N SER A 246 12.11 2.70 -5.27
CA SER A 246 11.85 3.69 -4.23
C SER A 246 10.40 3.65 -3.77
N TYR A 247 9.45 3.66 -4.71
CA TYR A 247 8.03 3.50 -4.43
C TYR A 247 7.74 2.19 -3.69
N ALA A 248 8.40 1.08 -4.06
CA ALA A 248 8.27 -0.22 -3.38
C ALA A 248 8.98 -0.30 -2.02
N ARG A 249 9.54 0.81 -1.50
CA ARG A 249 10.37 0.92 -0.28
C ARG A 249 11.57 -0.04 -0.26
N CYS A 250 12.04 -0.44 -1.44
CA CYS A 250 13.13 -1.39 -1.60
C CYS A 250 14.49 -0.72 -1.78
N VAL A 251 14.60 0.59 -1.53
CA VAL A 251 15.86 1.34 -1.57
C VAL A 251 16.31 1.76 -0.16
N LYS A 252 17.58 2.12 -0.02
CA LYS A 252 18.07 2.72 1.22
C LYS A 252 17.62 4.19 1.29
N SER A 253 17.13 4.60 2.45
CA SER A 253 16.94 6.02 2.76
C SER A 253 18.23 6.61 3.28
N ALA A 254 18.76 7.63 2.63
CA ALA A 254 19.95 8.34 3.09
C ALA A 254 19.93 9.79 2.61
N HIS A 255 20.23 10.71 3.53
CA HIS A 255 20.40 12.12 3.25
C HIS A 255 21.89 12.42 3.21
N TYR A 256 22.39 12.94 2.10
CA TYR A 256 23.80 13.29 1.91
C TYR A 256 23.94 14.81 1.71
N SER A 257 24.96 15.40 2.31
CA SER A 257 25.37 16.79 2.06
C SER A 257 26.89 16.84 2.03
N ASN A 258 27.44 17.50 1.00
CA ASN A 258 28.87 17.59 0.76
C ASN A 258 29.60 16.24 0.89
N GLY A 259 29.04 15.19 0.24
CA GLY A 259 29.58 13.83 0.27
C GLY A 259 29.43 13.07 1.60
N LYS A 260 28.93 13.70 2.67
CA LYS A 260 28.75 13.08 3.99
C LYS A 260 27.29 12.72 4.23
N LYS A 261 27.03 11.52 4.75
CA LYS A 261 25.69 11.13 5.24
C LYS A 261 25.34 12.03 6.44
N LYS A 262 24.26 12.79 6.32
CA LYS A 262 23.74 13.71 7.35
C LYS A 262 22.52 13.16 8.09
N GLY A 263 21.87 12.12 7.55
CA GLY A 263 20.70 11.52 8.18
C GLY A 263 20.06 10.47 7.29
N GLU A 264 18.85 10.07 7.65
CA GLU A 264 17.97 9.21 6.87
C GLU A 264 16.65 9.95 6.67
N GLY A 265 16.09 9.90 5.46
CA GLY A 265 14.73 10.36 5.21
C GLY A 265 13.69 9.35 5.70
N ASN A 266 12.40 9.62 5.46
CA ASN A 266 11.30 8.75 5.88
C ASN A 266 11.41 7.34 5.27
N THR A 267 11.89 6.37 6.07
CA THR A 267 12.06 4.96 5.67
C THR A 267 10.74 4.24 5.41
N LYS A 268 9.63 4.82 5.87
CA LYS A 268 8.26 4.33 5.64
C LYS A 268 7.57 5.06 4.49
N ASN A 269 8.25 5.93 3.74
CA ASN A 269 7.68 6.51 2.52
C ASN A 269 7.61 5.45 1.40
N GLY A 270 6.55 5.48 0.58
CA GLY A 270 6.26 4.52 -0.49
C GLY A 270 5.14 3.52 -0.14
N ASN A 271 5.07 2.39 -0.85
CA ASN A 271 4.02 1.38 -0.76
C ASN A 271 4.35 0.24 0.24
N ALA A 272 3.57 0.14 1.32
CA ALA A 272 3.75 -0.86 2.37
C ALA A 272 3.45 -2.30 1.94
N TYR A 273 2.59 -2.49 0.93
CA TYR A 273 2.22 -3.81 0.42
C TYR A 273 3.31 -4.36 -0.50
N LEU A 274 3.91 -3.52 -1.34
CA LEU A 274 5.03 -3.92 -2.19
C LEU A 274 6.26 -4.34 -1.37
N ILE A 275 6.66 -3.57 -0.35
CA ILE A 275 7.79 -3.97 0.48
C ILE A 275 7.53 -5.29 1.21
N TRP A 276 6.32 -5.51 1.72
CA TRP A 276 5.95 -6.80 2.29
C TRP A 276 6.08 -7.91 1.24
N ALA A 277 5.54 -7.72 0.05
CA ALA A 277 5.58 -8.72 -1.02
C ALA A 277 7.01 -9.07 -1.43
N PHE A 278 7.89 -8.08 -1.60
CA PHE A 278 9.28 -8.32 -1.99
C PHE A 278 10.14 -8.92 -0.88
N ILE A 279 9.83 -8.65 0.39
CA ILE A 279 10.49 -9.32 1.53
C ILE A 279 10.08 -10.80 1.60
N GLU A 280 8.80 -11.11 1.41
CA GLU A 280 8.32 -12.49 1.32
C GLU A 280 8.94 -13.21 0.12
N ALA A 281 8.93 -12.57 -1.06
CA ALA A 281 9.57 -13.11 -2.26
C ALA A 281 11.06 -13.40 -2.02
N ALA A 282 11.79 -12.50 -1.35
CA ALA A 282 13.20 -12.73 -1.01
C ALA A 282 13.40 -13.93 -0.06
N ASN A 283 12.51 -14.10 0.93
CA ASN A 283 12.55 -15.23 1.86
C ASN A 283 12.27 -16.58 1.17
N PHE A 284 11.39 -16.62 0.18
CA PHE A 284 11.15 -17.82 -0.62
C PHE A 284 12.24 -18.03 -1.66
N ALA A 285 12.69 -16.98 -2.35
CA ALA A 285 13.76 -17.04 -3.34
C ALA A 285 15.04 -17.65 -2.76
N ARG A 286 15.47 -17.22 -1.56
CA ARG A 286 16.67 -17.78 -0.92
C ARG A 286 16.56 -19.27 -0.55
N ARG A 287 15.34 -19.81 -0.47
CA ARG A 287 15.10 -21.24 -0.19
C ARG A 287 15.12 -22.08 -1.46
N PHE A 288 14.57 -21.54 -2.56
CA PHE A 288 14.27 -22.31 -3.76
C PHE A 288 15.10 -21.92 -5.00
N SER A 289 15.93 -20.87 -4.94
CA SER A 289 16.85 -20.48 -6.02
C SER A 289 18.29 -20.46 -5.52
N ALA A 290 19.16 -21.21 -6.22
CA ALA A 290 20.59 -21.26 -5.91
C ALA A 290 21.28 -19.90 -6.09
N ASP A 291 20.90 -19.13 -7.11
CA ASP A 291 21.45 -17.79 -7.37
C ASP A 291 21.03 -16.80 -6.29
N ALA A 292 19.75 -16.80 -5.90
CA ALA A 292 19.24 -15.95 -4.84
C ALA A 292 19.90 -16.29 -3.49
N LYS A 293 20.06 -17.59 -3.18
CA LYS A 293 20.76 -18.07 -1.99
C LYS A 293 22.22 -17.62 -1.98
N ARG A 294 22.94 -17.80 -3.10
CA ARG A 294 24.34 -17.37 -3.24
C ARG A 294 24.50 -15.87 -3.04
N PHE A 295 23.64 -15.06 -3.65
CA PHE A 295 23.64 -13.61 -3.45
C PHE A 295 23.38 -13.24 -1.98
N PHE A 296 22.36 -13.85 -1.37
CA PHE A 296 21.99 -13.61 0.02
C PHE A 296 23.14 -13.94 0.99
N GLU A 297 23.73 -15.12 0.90
CA GLU A 297 24.82 -15.52 1.80
C GLU A 297 26.07 -14.65 1.62
N LYS A 298 26.43 -14.29 0.36
CA LYS A 298 27.53 -13.34 0.09
C LYS A 298 27.27 -11.98 0.72
N LYS A 299 26.02 -11.49 0.71
CA LYS A 299 25.65 -10.21 1.31
C LYS A 299 25.61 -10.28 2.83
N LYS A 300 25.07 -11.37 3.38
CA LYS A 300 24.97 -11.65 4.82
C LYS A 300 26.35 -11.73 5.46
N ALA A 301 27.32 -12.40 4.83
CA ALA A 301 28.69 -12.50 5.30
C ALA A 301 29.38 -11.14 5.50
N LYS A 302 28.96 -10.10 4.76
CA LYS A 302 29.48 -8.73 4.87
C LYS A 302 28.65 -7.84 5.80
N THR A 303 27.47 -8.28 6.23
CA THR A 303 26.49 -7.45 6.96
C THR A 303 25.70 -8.30 7.97
N ASN A 304 24.37 -8.32 7.89
CA ASN A 304 23.48 -9.14 8.70
C ASN A 304 22.32 -9.67 7.85
N ALA A 305 21.56 -10.62 8.39
CA ALA A 305 20.47 -11.28 7.67
C ALA A 305 19.37 -10.30 7.20
N VAL A 306 19.00 -9.32 8.04
CA VAL A 306 17.95 -8.34 7.70
C VAL A 306 18.37 -7.47 6.51
N VAL A 307 19.62 -6.98 6.52
CA VAL A 307 20.18 -6.18 5.43
C VAL A 307 20.33 -7.01 4.15
N ALA A 308 20.75 -8.28 4.27
CA ALA A 308 20.84 -9.19 3.14
C ALA A 308 19.46 -9.49 2.51
N THR A 309 18.42 -9.72 3.33
CA THR A 309 17.04 -9.90 2.83
C THR A 309 16.55 -8.66 2.11
N LYS A 310 16.75 -7.46 2.68
CA LYS A 310 16.37 -6.19 2.02
C LYS A 310 17.12 -5.98 0.70
N ALA A 311 18.40 -6.35 0.62
CA ALA A 311 19.18 -6.27 -0.61
C ALA A 311 18.68 -7.25 -1.69
N LEU A 312 18.25 -8.44 -1.29
CA LEU A 312 17.64 -9.40 -2.22
C LEU A 312 16.26 -8.91 -2.69
N ALA A 313 15.42 -8.40 -1.77
CA ALA A 313 14.15 -7.77 -2.10
C ALA A 313 14.32 -6.60 -3.10
N HIS A 314 15.38 -5.78 -2.94
CA HIS A 314 15.74 -4.74 -3.91
C HIS A 314 16.01 -5.30 -5.31
N LYS A 315 16.81 -6.38 -5.43
CA LYS A 315 17.06 -7.01 -6.74
C LYS A 315 15.76 -7.55 -7.35
N LEU A 316 14.88 -8.17 -6.56
CA LEU A 316 13.59 -8.68 -7.05
C LEU A 316 12.63 -7.55 -7.47
N ALA A 317 12.58 -6.43 -6.73
CA ALA A 317 11.79 -5.26 -7.13
C ALA A 317 12.27 -4.64 -8.45
N ARG A 318 13.60 -4.61 -8.67
CA ARG A 318 14.15 -4.18 -9.97
C ARG A 318 13.79 -5.15 -11.08
N ALA A 319 13.88 -6.46 -10.82
CA ALA A 319 13.51 -7.47 -11.79
C ALA A 319 12.02 -7.38 -12.17
N SER A 320 11.11 -7.17 -11.20
CA SER A 320 9.68 -7.01 -11.50
C SER A 320 9.39 -5.79 -12.37
N TYR A 321 10.13 -4.68 -12.19
CA TYR A 321 10.00 -3.51 -13.08
C TYR A 321 10.30 -3.88 -14.53
N HIS A 322 11.43 -4.54 -14.78
CA HIS A 322 11.83 -4.94 -16.13
C HIS A 322 10.89 -6.00 -16.71
N ILE A 323 10.43 -6.96 -15.91
CA ILE A 323 9.43 -7.95 -16.33
C ILE A 323 8.16 -7.27 -16.83
N LEU A 324 7.62 -6.31 -16.06
CA LEU A 324 6.39 -5.61 -16.41
C LEU A 324 6.57 -4.67 -17.60
N LYS A 325 7.71 -3.96 -17.68
CA LYS A 325 7.99 -2.98 -18.73
C LYS A 325 8.37 -3.62 -20.07
N GLU A 326 9.23 -4.63 -20.03
CA GLU A 326 9.74 -5.30 -21.25
C GLU A 326 8.85 -6.48 -21.67
N LYS A 327 7.89 -6.89 -20.82
CA LYS A 327 7.01 -8.05 -21.02
C LYS A 327 7.77 -9.35 -21.31
N GLN A 328 8.90 -9.53 -20.62
CA GLN A 328 9.76 -10.70 -20.72
C GLN A 328 9.80 -11.47 -19.40
N PRO A 329 10.02 -12.80 -19.44
CA PRO A 329 10.16 -13.61 -18.23
C PRO A 329 11.41 -13.21 -17.42
N PHE A 330 11.44 -13.64 -16.16
CA PHE A 330 12.56 -13.39 -15.26
C PHE A 330 13.88 -13.93 -15.80
N ASP A 331 14.90 -13.08 -15.82
CA ASP A 331 16.28 -13.44 -16.19
C ASP A 331 17.19 -13.38 -14.95
N ALA A 332 17.63 -14.56 -14.49
CA ALA A 332 18.52 -14.71 -13.35
C ALA A 332 19.90 -14.06 -13.57
N LYS A 333 20.43 -14.08 -14.80
CA LYS A 333 21.73 -13.48 -15.13
C LYS A 333 21.65 -11.98 -14.99
N ARG A 334 20.61 -11.34 -15.56
CA ARG A 334 20.39 -9.89 -15.40
C ARG A 334 20.13 -9.49 -13.95
N CYS A 335 19.38 -10.30 -13.20
CA CYS A 335 19.06 -10.01 -11.81
C CYS A 335 20.27 -10.13 -10.87
N PHE A 336 21.11 -11.16 -11.04
CA PHE A 336 22.19 -11.52 -10.10
C PHE A 336 23.61 -11.28 -10.60
N ALA A 337 23.78 -10.70 -11.80
CA ALA A 337 25.05 -10.14 -12.25
C ALA A 337 25.65 -9.16 -11.22
#